data_AF-A0A817TC93-F1
#
_entry.id   AF-A0A817TC93-F1
#
_cell.length_a   1.000
_cell.length_b   1.000
_cell.length_c   1.000
_cell.angle_alpha   90.00
_cell.angle_beta   90.00
_cell.angle_gamma   90.00
#
_symmetry.space_group_name_H-M   'P 1'
#
loop_
_entity.id
_entity.type
_entity.pdbx_description
1 polymer ?
#
loop_
_entity_poly.entity_id
_entity_poly.type
_entity_poly.pdbx_seq_one_letter_code
_entity_poly.pdbx_strand_id
1 'polypeptide(L)'
;GPIELPSQTHTLFNTQQPSIINTSLTSTSSHKFSSSSSNIHLPTVTIRDTSSLSNIDFLQSFNVTDTDLNENELIQLRNLLITYRTCFNDKPGRTSVTQHHIDTGTTKPIKLRPYRVSPQRQQIISQHINQMLTDDIIELASGPYAAPVTLQPKKDGS
;
A
#
# COMPACT_ATOMS: atom_id res chain seq x y z
N GLY A 1 1.08 34.13 -55.11
CA GLY A 1 1.81 34.91 -54.09
C GLY A 1 2.11 34.02 -52.91
N PRO A 2 3.26 34.18 -52.24
CA PRO A 2 3.96 33.10 -51.54
C PRO A 2 3.65 32.96 -50.03
N ILE A 3 3.87 31.74 -49.54
CA ILE A 3 4.56 31.27 -48.30
C ILE A 3 4.35 32.07 -47.01
N GLU A 4 3.86 31.38 -45.97
CA GLU A 4 4.34 31.59 -44.60
C GLU A 4 4.27 30.28 -43.77
N LEU A 5 5.45 29.78 -43.39
CA LEU A 5 5.62 28.76 -42.34
C LEU A 5 5.60 29.45 -40.97
N PRO A 6 5.02 28.86 -39.92
CA PRO A 6 5.37 29.23 -38.56
C PRO A 6 6.52 28.36 -38.02
N SER A 7 7.70 28.98 -38.00
CA SER A 7 8.62 29.10 -36.86
C SER A 7 8.68 27.95 -35.85
N GLN A 8 9.73 27.12 -35.95
CA GLN A 8 10.16 26.24 -34.87
C GLN A 8 11.00 27.03 -33.86
N THR A 9 10.52 27.16 -32.62
CA THR A 9 11.35 27.56 -31.47
C THR A 9 12.01 26.32 -30.89
N HIS A 10 13.32 26.20 -31.12
CA HIS A 10 14.19 25.21 -30.49
C HIS A 10 14.46 25.61 -29.03
N THR A 11 13.98 24.82 -28.07
CA THR A 11 14.46 24.89 -26.68
C THR A 11 15.50 23.80 -26.48
N LEU A 12 16.76 24.22 -26.34
CA LEU A 12 17.91 23.38 -25.99
C LEU A 12 17.79 22.92 -24.53
N PHE A 13 17.69 21.62 -24.29
CA PHE A 13 17.98 21.04 -22.97
C PHE A 13 19.36 20.39 -23.00
N ASN A 14 20.22 20.97 -22.17
CA ASN A 14 21.61 20.62 -21.92
C ASN A 14 21.74 19.20 -21.36
N THR A 15 22.55 18.36 -22.02
CA THR A 15 22.91 17.01 -21.59
C THR A 15 24.20 17.04 -20.78
N GLN A 16 24.10 16.73 -19.48
CA GLN A 16 25.22 16.16 -18.73
C GLN A 16 24.80 14.82 -18.14
N GLN A 17 25.30 13.73 -18.74
CA GLN A 17 25.46 12.46 -18.05
C GLN A 17 26.76 12.49 -17.25
N PRO A 18 26.82 11.76 -16.13
CA PRO A 18 28.05 11.08 -15.75
C PRO A 18 27.84 9.57 -15.58
N SER A 19 28.61 8.84 -16.38
CA SER A 19 29.43 7.66 -16.07
C SER A 19 28.88 6.50 -15.22
N ILE A 20 28.86 5.34 -15.88
CA ILE A 20 28.76 3.97 -15.37
C ILE A 20 29.84 3.67 -14.32
N ILE A 21 29.45 3.08 -13.19
CA ILE A 21 30.31 2.16 -12.41
C ILE A 21 29.45 0.96 -11.99
N ASN A 22 29.74 -0.21 -12.58
CA ASN A 22 29.28 -1.50 -12.09
C ASN A 22 30.22 -1.96 -10.96
N THR A 23 29.67 -2.27 -9.79
CA THR A 23 30.38 -3.11 -8.80
C THR A 23 29.40 -4.10 -8.19
N SER A 24 29.54 -5.34 -8.63
CA SER A 24 29.02 -6.53 -7.98
C SER A 24 29.76 -6.74 -6.66
N LEU A 25 29.04 -6.98 -5.57
CA LEU A 25 29.60 -7.54 -4.34
C LEU A 25 28.68 -8.65 -3.83
N THR A 26 29.06 -9.88 -4.13
CA THR A 26 28.64 -11.07 -3.40
C THR A 26 29.40 -11.11 -2.08
N SER A 27 28.70 -11.10 -0.95
CA SER A 27 29.28 -11.41 0.36
C SER A 27 28.54 -12.61 0.96
N THR A 28 29.17 -13.76 0.84
CA THR A 28 28.92 -14.94 1.66
C THR A 28 29.46 -14.67 3.05
N SER A 29 28.59 -14.64 4.07
CA SER A 29 29.03 -14.67 5.45
C SER A 29 28.18 -15.62 6.28
N SER A 30 28.77 -16.76 6.57
CA SER A 30 28.37 -17.73 7.58
C SER A 30 28.71 -17.20 8.97
N HIS A 31 27.71 -16.93 9.80
CA HIS A 31 27.91 -16.70 11.22
C HIS A 31 27.04 -17.62 12.08
N LYS A 32 27.73 -18.22 13.05
CA LYS A 32 27.33 -19.27 13.98
C LYS A 32 26.25 -18.78 14.94
N PHE A 33 25.27 -19.65 15.22
CA PHE A 33 24.39 -19.53 16.36
C PHE A 33 25.21 -19.69 17.65
N SER A 34 25.27 -18.63 18.44
CA SER A 34 25.67 -18.70 19.85
C SER A 34 24.42 -18.52 20.69
N SER A 35 24.06 -19.57 21.41
CA SER A 35 22.99 -19.58 22.40
C SER A 35 23.42 -18.81 23.65
N SER A 36 22.79 -17.67 23.88
CA SER A 36 22.86 -16.96 25.16
C SER A 36 21.45 -16.55 25.57
N SER A 37 20.90 -17.30 26.53
CA SER A 37 19.61 -17.05 27.16
C SER A 37 19.68 -15.76 27.97
N SER A 38 19.18 -14.66 27.43
CA SER A 38 18.91 -13.44 28.19
C SER A 38 17.43 -13.39 28.56
N ASN A 39 17.15 -13.49 29.85
CA ASN A 39 15.82 -13.28 30.44
C ASN A 39 15.24 -11.93 29.98
N ILE A 40 14.19 -11.97 29.16
CA ILE A 40 13.44 -10.77 28.80
C ILE A 40 12.60 -10.38 30.01
N HIS A 41 12.99 -9.29 30.67
CA HIS A 41 12.16 -8.64 31.68
C HIS A 41 10.92 -8.06 30.99
N LEU A 42 9.78 -8.70 31.18
CA LEU A 42 8.49 -8.26 30.65
C LEU A 42 8.00 -7.07 31.49
N PRO A 43 7.71 -5.89 30.92
CA PRO A 43 7.14 -4.81 31.69
C PRO A 43 5.72 -5.21 32.12
N THR A 44 5.50 -5.30 33.44
CA THR A 44 4.18 -5.45 34.05
C THR A 44 3.32 -4.25 33.65
N VAL A 45 2.27 -4.50 32.87
CA VAL A 45 1.33 -3.48 32.42
C VAL A 45 0.51 -2.99 33.62
N THR A 46 0.86 -1.85 34.20
CA THR A 46 0.04 -1.14 35.18
C THR A 46 -1.04 -0.33 34.45
N ILE A 47 -2.29 -0.70 34.67
CA ILE A 47 -3.49 -0.23 33.97
C ILE A 47 -3.85 1.20 34.43
N ARG A 48 -3.26 2.26 33.86
CA ARG A 48 -3.78 3.64 33.89
C ARG A 48 -3.32 4.49 32.70
N ASP A 49 -3.47 3.98 31.48
CA ASP A 49 -3.24 4.75 30.26
C ASP A 49 -4.39 4.55 29.26
N THR A 50 -4.81 5.62 28.61
CA THR A 50 -5.95 5.69 27.67
C THR A 50 -5.76 4.83 26.40
N SER A 51 -4.55 4.35 26.16
CA SER A 51 -4.18 3.31 25.18
C SER A 51 -4.73 1.92 25.54
N SER A 52 -5.26 1.72 26.75
CA SER A 52 -5.87 0.46 27.19
C SER A 52 -7.16 0.10 26.43
N LEU A 53 -8.08 1.05 26.23
CA LEU A 53 -9.39 0.76 25.63
C LEU A 53 -9.27 0.33 24.15
N SER A 54 -8.38 0.97 23.39
CA SER A 54 -8.16 0.59 21.99
C SER A 54 -7.49 -0.78 21.86
N ASN A 55 -6.63 -1.16 22.82
CA ASN A 55 -5.98 -2.47 22.84
C ASN A 55 -6.97 -3.58 23.21
N ILE A 56 -7.91 -3.31 24.11
CA ILE A 56 -8.97 -4.27 24.47
C ILE A 56 -9.86 -4.58 23.26
N ASP A 57 -10.36 -3.54 22.58
CA ASP A 57 -11.19 -3.69 21.37
C ASP A 57 -10.46 -4.48 20.27
N PHE A 58 -9.19 -4.15 20.03
CA PHE A 58 -8.36 -4.84 19.05
C PHE A 58 -8.11 -6.31 19.41
N LEU A 59 -7.83 -6.64 20.67
CA LEU A 59 -7.64 -8.04 21.06
C LEU A 59 -8.93 -8.85 21.03
N GLN A 60 -10.08 -8.19 21.27
CA GLN A 60 -11.39 -8.82 21.22
C GLN A 60 -11.77 -9.24 19.78
N SER A 61 -11.29 -8.53 18.75
CA SER A 61 -11.57 -8.89 17.35
C SER A 61 -11.00 -10.25 16.93
N PHE A 62 -9.99 -10.76 17.64
CA PHE A 62 -9.36 -12.05 17.34
C PHE A 62 -9.97 -13.24 18.08
N ASN A 63 -11.02 -13.05 18.89
CA ASN A 63 -11.67 -14.12 19.67
C ASN A 63 -10.67 -15.03 20.40
N VAL A 64 -9.64 -14.44 21.01
CA VAL A 64 -8.47 -15.13 21.61
C VAL A 64 -8.85 -16.11 22.75
N THR A 65 -10.11 -16.14 23.18
CA THR A 65 -10.65 -17.00 24.23
C THR A 65 -10.94 -18.44 23.80
N ASP A 66 -11.06 -18.72 22.49
CA ASP A 66 -11.33 -20.07 21.96
C ASP A 66 -10.03 -20.69 21.43
N THR A 67 -9.08 -20.95 22.33
CA THR A 67 -7.77 -21.52 21.97
C THR A 67 -7.32 -22.54 23.00
N ASP A 68 -6.62 -23.60 22.56
CA ASP A 68 -6.03 -24.62 23.43
C ASP A 68 -4.72 -24.15 24.12
N LEU A 69 -4.55 -22.83 24.27
CA LEU A 69 -3.33 -22.20 24.80
C LEU A 69 -3.38 -22.09 26.32
N ASN A 70 -2.23 -22.28 26.97
CA ASN A 70 -2.09 -22.02 28.40
C ASN A 70 -2.00 -20.51 28.72
N GLU A 71 -2.09 -20.14 30.00
CA GLU A 71 -2.08 -18.73 30.42
C GLU A 71 -0.83 -17.97 29.95
N ASN A 72 0.33 -18.60 30.00
CA ASN A 72 1.59 -17.97 29.59
C ASN A 72 1.65 -17.75 28.08
N GLU A 73 1.13 -18.68 27.28
CA GLU A 73 1.03 -18.58 25.83
C GLU A 73 0.02 -17.51 25.42
N LEU A 74 -1.12 -17.43 26.11
CA LEU A 74 -2.11 -16.36 25.90
C LEU A 74 -1.52 -14.97 26.17
N ILE A 75 -0.71 -14.82 27.21
CA ILE A 75 -0.01 -13.57 27.48
C ILE A 75 0.96 -13.23 26.36
N GLN A 76 1.74 -14.20 25.88
CA GLN A 76 2.67 -14.00 24.76
C GLN A 76 1.94 -13.61 23.48
N LEU A 77 0.83 -14.28 23.15
CA LEU A 77 0.02 -13.99 21.98
C LEU A 77 -0.56 -12.57 22.04
N ARG A 78 -1.15 -12.17 23.17
CA ARG A 78 -1.68 -10.81 23.34
C ARG A 78 -0.59 -9.75 23.16
N ASN A 79 0.58 -9.97 23.74
CA ASN A 79 1.72 -9.06 23.58
C ASN A 79 2.18 -8.97 22.13
N LEU A 80 2.23 -10.10 21.41
CA LEU A 80 2.61 -10.14 20.01
C LEU A 80 1.62 -9.36 19.13
N LEU A 81 0.32 -9.59 19.32
CA LEU A 81 -0.73 -8.91 18.59
C LEU A 81 -0.68 -7.39 18.84
N ILE A 82 -0.51 -6.96 20.09
CA ILE A 82 -0.35 -5.53 20.42
C ILE A 82 0.91 -4.96 19.76
N THR A 83 2.04 -5.68 19.82
CA THR A 83 3.32 -5.23 19.26
C THR A 83 3.23 -5.00 17.76
N TYR A 84 2.57 -5.91 17.04
CA TYR A 84 2.41 -5.84 15.58
C TYR A 84 1.03 -5.35 15.16
N ARG A 85 0.35 -4.59 16.01
CA ARG A 85 -1.02 -4.12 15.76
C ARG A 85 -1.20 -3.46 14.39
N THR A 86 -0.21 -2.69 13.96
CA THR A 86 -0.24 -1.98 12.67
C THR A 86 -0.25 -2.90 11.45
N CYS A 87 0.18 -4.15 11.60
CA CYS A 87 0.17 -5.14 10.52
C CYS A 87 -1.24 -5.69 10.24
N PHE A 88 -2.18 -5.54 11.16
CA PHE A 88 -3.54 -6.06 11.08
C PHE A 88 -4.57 -4.97 10.76
N ASN A 89 -4.19 -3.98 9.97
CA ASN A 89 -5.10 -2.94 9.51
C ASN A 89 -5.86 -3.41 8.27
N ASP A 90 -7.17 -3.21 8.24
CA ASP A 90 -8.01 -3.52 7.07
C ASP A 90 -7.71 -2.60 5.87
N LYS A 91 -7.12 -1.43 6.15
CA LYS A 91 -6.72 -0.46 5.13
C LYS A 91 -5.29 -0.69 4.66
N PRO A 92 -5.01 -0.62 3.35
CA PRO A 92 -3.64 -0.66 2.83
C PRO A 92 -2.76 0.42 3.45
N GLY A 93 -1.51 0.08 3.75
CA GLY A 93 -0.50 1.05 4.16
C GLY A 93 0.13 1.80 2.97
N ARG A 94 0.86 2.88 3.25
CA ARG A 94 1.60 3.68 2.26
C ARG A 94 3.09 3.66 2.57
N THR A 95 3.94 3.51 1.55
CA THR A 95 5.39 3.58 1.67
C THR A 95 5.93 4.83 0.97
N SER A 96 6.92 5.48 1.56
CA SER A 96 7.67 6.60 0.97
C SER A 96 9.03 6.16 0.38
N VAL A 97 9.35 4.86 0.43
CA VAL A 97 10.66 4.33 0.02
C VAL A 97 10.90 4.47 -1.49
N THR A 98 9.85 4.37 -2.31
CA THR A 98 9.97 4.53 -3.77
C THR A 98 8.71 5.12 -4.38
N GLN A 99 8.87 5.83 -5.49
CA GLN A 99 7.79 6.25 -6.37
C GLN A 99 7.98 5.59 -7.74
N HIS A 100 6.92 4.98 -8.27
CA HIS A 100 6.99 4.30 -9.55
C HIS A 100 6.73 5.27 -10.71
N HIS A 101 7.64 5.33 -11.68
CA HIS A 101 7.46 6.07 -12.93
C HIS A 101 7.27 5.08 -14.07
N ILE A 102 6.19 5.26 -14.85
CA ILE A 102 5.90 4.43 -16.03
C ILE A 102 6.35 5.20 -17.27
N ASP A 103 7.42 4.75 -17.91
CA ASP A 103 7.84 5.27 -19.22
C ASP A 103 6.93 4.72 -20.33
N THR A 104 6.24 5.61 -21.02
CA THR A 104 5.33 5.28 -22.13
C THR A 104 5.98 5.50 -23.51
N GLY A 105 7.23 5.94 -23.55
CA GLY A 105 7.99 6.23 -24.76
C GLY A 105 7.27 7.24 -25.66
N THR A 106 7.13 6.91 -26.94
CA THR A 106 6.46 7.74 -27.96
C THR A 106 4.97 7.40 -28.13
N THR A 107 4.40 6.59 -27.23
CA THR A 107 3.02 6.13 -27.36
C THR A 107 2.04 7.27 -27.09
N LYS A 108 1.07 7.46 -27.99
CA LYS A 108 0.04 8.50 -27.82
C LYS A 108 -0.98 8.07 -26.76
N PRO A 109 -1.57 9.03 -26.01
CA PRO A 109 -2.59 8.70 -25.04
C PRO A 109 -3.83 8.02 -25.61
N ILE A 110 -4.40 7.09 -24.84
CA ILE A 110 -5.62 6.37 -25.19
C ILE A 110 -6.76 6.83 -24.27
N LYS A 111 -7.85 7.32 -24.87
CA LYS A 111 -9.06 7.76 -24.16
C LYS A 111 -10.27 6.95 -24.60
N LEU A 112 -10.73 6.06 -23.73
CA LEU A 112 -11.91 5.24 -23.95
C LEU A 112 -13.14 5.86 -23.26
N ARG A 113 -14.33 5.65 -23.85
CA ARG A 113 -15.59 6.10 -23.25
C ARG A 113 -16.00 5.14 -22.11
N PRO A 114 -16.53 5.63 -20.98
CA PRO A 114 -17.13 4.78 -19.97
C PRO A 114 -18.28 3.93 -20.54
N TYR A 115 -18.44 2.71 -20.03
CA TYR A 115 -19.56 1.85 -20.40
C TYR A 115 -20.87 2.31 -19.75
N ARG A 116 -22.00 2.02 -20.41
CA ARG A 116 -23.32 2.14 -19.79
C ARG A 116 -23.49 1.02 -18.78
N VAL A 117 -23.94 1.35 -17.57
CA VAL A 117 -24.20 0.41 -16.49
C VAL A 117 -25.62 0.61 -15.94
N SER A 118 -26.19 -0.43 -15.33
CA SER A 118 -27.49 -0.31 -14.65
C SER A 118 -27.37 0.59 -13.41
N PRO A 119 -28.49 1.17 -12.93
CA PRO A 119 -28.47 2.00 -11.72
C PRO A 119 -27.87 1.30 -10.49
N GLN A 120 -28.18 0.02 -10.30
CA GLN A 120 -27.63 -0.79 -9.20
C GLN A 120 -26.11 -0.92 -9.29
N ARG A 121 -25.56 -1.19 -10.48
CA ARG A 121 -24.11 -1.27 -10.69
C ARG A 121 -23.44 0.09 -10.52
N GLN A 122 -24.09 1.17 -10.95
CA GLN A 122 -23.59 2.53 -10.75
C GLN A 122 -23.45 2.87 -9.26
N GLN A 123 -24.41 2.45 -8.42
CA GLN A 123 -24.35 2.67 -6.97
C GLN A 123 -23.14 1.96 -6.35
N ILE A 124 -22.89 0.70 -6.71
CA ILE A 124 -21.73 -0.07 -6.25
C ILE A 124 -20.42 0.62 -6.65
N ILE A 125 -20.30 1.03 -7.92
CA ILE A 125 -19.11 1.76 -8.41
C ILE A 125 -18.89 3.04 -7.59
N SER A 126 -19.92 3.85 -7.41
CA SER A 126 -19.83 5.11 -6.65
C SER A 126 -19.43 4.88 -5.19
N GLN A 127 -19.97 3.84 -4.54
CA GLN A 127 -19.60 3.48 -3.17
C GLN A 127 -18.11 3.14 -3.05
N HIS A 128 -17.58 2.31 -3.96
CA HIS A 128 -16.16 1.96 -3.96
C HIS A 128 -15.25 3.14 -4.27
N ILE A 129 -15.63 4.01 -5.22
CA ILE A 129 -14.89 5.24 -5.51
C ILE A 129 -14.81 6.13 -4.27
N ASN A 130 -15.92 6.36 -3.58
CA ASN A 130 -15.95 7.18 -2.37
C ASN A 130 -15.11 6.56 -1.24
N GLN A 131 -15.14 5.23 -1.09
CA GLN A 131 -14.31 4.54 -0.11
C GLN A 131 -12.82 4.71 -0.44
N MET A 132 -12.41 4.48 -1.69
CA MET A 132 -11.01 4.64 -2.11
C MET A 132 -10.51 6.08 -2.03
N LEU A 133 -11.37 7.08 -2.28
CA LEU A 133 -11.05 8.49 -2.07
C LEU A 133 -10.85 8.78 -0.56
N THR A 134 -11.74 8.25 0.29
CA THR A 134 -11.65 8.40 1.76
C THR A 134 -10.39 7.74 2.32
N ASP A 135 -9.96 6.62 1.72
CA ASP A 135 -8.78 5.86 2.13
C ASP A 135 -7.48 6.36 1.49
N ASP A 136 -7.50 7.48 0.73
CA ASP A 136 -6.32 8.06 0.05
C ASP A 136 -5.65 7.08 -0.94
N ILE A 137 -6.43 6.16 -1.53
CA ILE A 137 -5.96 5.17 -2.53
C ILE A 137 -6.01 5.76 -3.94
N ILE A 138 -7.01 6.61 -4.21
CA ILE A 138 -7.17 7.31 -5.50
C ILE A 138 -7.35 8.81 -5.29
N GLU A 139 -7.10 9.58 -6.33
CA GLU A 139 -7.30 11.03 -6.36
C GLU A 139 -8.05 11.46 -7.63
N LEU A 140 -8.60 12.68 -7.61
CA LEU A 140 -9.17 13.28 -8.81
C LEU A 140 -8.06 13.71 -9.76
N ALA A 141 -8.15 13.26 -11.00
CA ALA A 141 -7.18 13.59 -12.05
C ALA A 141 -7.85 14.06 -13.33
N SER A 142 -7.16 14.93 -14.07
CA SER A 142 -7.55 15.36 -15.42
C SER A 142 -6.40 15.07 -16.36
N GLY A 143 -6.65 14.26 -17.40
CA GLY A 143 -5.59 13.82 -18.31
C GLY A 143 -6.12 13.27 -19.62
N PRO A 144 -5.21 13.04 -20.59
CA PRO A 144 -5.57 12.53 -21.90
C PRO A 144 -5.80 11.01 -21.92
N TYR A 145 -5.46 10.30 -20.84
CA TYR A 145 -5.70 8.87 -20.66
C TYR A 145 -7.03 8.63 -19.94
N ALA A 146 -7.82 7.65 -20.40
CA ALA A 146 -8.98 7.14 -19.67
C ALA A 146 -9.32 5.71 -20.10
N ALA A 147 -9.65 4.85 -19.12
CA ALA A 147 -10.13 3.49 -19.34
C ALA A 147 -11.50 3.30 -18.66
N PRO A 148 -12.41 2.48 -19.22
CA PRO A 148 -13.71 2.23 -18.62
C PRO A 148 -13.61 1.29 -17.41
N VAL A 149 -14.50 1.48 -16.43
CA VAL A 149 -14.63 0.59 -15.27
C VAL A 149 -15.55 -0.58 -15.60
N THR A 150 -15.19 -1.77 -15.12
CA THR A 150 -16.03 -2.98 -15.22
C THR A 150 -16.18 -3.62 -13.84
N LEU A 151 -17.40 -4.03 -13.49
CA LEU A 151 -17.66 -4.83 -12.30
C LEU A 151 -17.65 -6.31 -12.67
N GLN A 152 -16.94 -7.12 -11.88
CA GLN A 152 -16.94 -8.57 -12.00
C GLN A 152 -17.22 -9.17 -10.62
N PRO A 153 -18.15 -10.14 -10.50
CA PRO A 153 -18.37 -10.84 -9.25
C PRO A 153 -17.14 -11.68 -8.92
N LYS A 154 -16.78 -11.74 -7.64
CA LYS A 154 -15.77 -12.69 -7.16
C LYS A 154 -16.38 -14.09 -7.15
N LYS A 155 -15.50 -15.10 -7.16
CA LYS A 155 -15.89 -16.52 -7.21
C LYS A 155 -16.76 -16.96 -6.02
N ASP A 156 -16.55 -16.34 -4.86
CA ASP A 156 -17.30 -16.57 -3.62
C ASP A 156 -18.67 -15.87 -3.60
N GLY A 157 -19.05 -15.18 -4.68
CA GLY A 157 -20.32 -14.48 -4.79
C GLY A 157 -20.33 -13.09 -4.15
N SER A 158 -19.16 -12.60 -3.69
CA SER A 158 -18.95 -11.23 -3.22
C SER A 158 -18.52 -10.24 -4.30
#